data_AF-A0A519LAC6-F1
#
_entry.id   AF-A0A519LAC6-F1
#
_cell.length_a   1.000
_cell.length_b   1.000
_cell.length_c   1.000
_cell.angle_alpha   90.00
_cell.angle_beta   90.00
_cell.angle_gamma   90.00
#
_symmetry.space_group_name_H-M   'P 1'
#
loop_
_entity.id
_entity.type
_entity.pdbx_description
1 polymer ?
#
loop_
_entity_poly.entity_id
_entity_poly.type
_entity_poly.pdbx_seq_one_letter_code
_entity_poly.pdbx_strand_id
1 'polypeptide(L)'
;MGLFIICNVVMLIYKCGVSHLMIVDGSRNIYEQQVQSGKFLNKYYNTSKVVANDIGAICYYSDIHLLDIIGLGSKEMIPFNQSGKEFDQKFENFLTDYSIKNNYDLAIVYEEWFSGHVPKNWRKVAVLKINNNNNAALDHVVIYSINPKIYNQLKNNVKNFHWNRNVQVSIIE
;
A
#
# COMPACT_ATOMS: atom_id res chain seq x y z
N MET A 1 -14.14 39.38 25.44
CA MET A 1 -15.25 38.55 24.94
C MET A 1 -15.32 38.54 23.41
N GLY A 2 -15.45 39.69 22.72
CA GLY A 2 -15.60 39.76 21.26
C GLY A 2 -14.46 39.14 20.44
N LEU A 3 -13.20 39.33 20.85
CA LEU A 3 -12.03 38.74 20.18
C LEU A 3 -12.08 37.20 20.15
N PHE A 4 -12.45 36.57 21.27
CA PHE A 4 -12.58 35.12 21.35
C PHE A 4 -13.68 34.58 20.43
N ILE A 5 -14.80 35.30 20.31
CA ILE A 5 -15.88 34.93 19.39
C ILE A 5 -15.39 35.01 17.95
N ILE A 6 -14.70 36.09 17.57
CA ILE A 6 -14.14 36.25 16.23
C ILE A 6 -13.11 35.16 15.92
N CYS A 7 -12.18 34.87 16.83
CA CYS A 7 -11.21 33.79 16.65
C CYS A 7 -11.89 32.42 16.45
N ASN A 8 -12.96 32.13 17.20
CA ASN A 8 -13.72 30.88 17.02
C ASN A 8 -14.45 30.82 15.67
N VAL A 9 -15.05 31.93 15.23
CA VAL A 9 -15.70 32.01 13.91
C VAL A 9 -14.70 31.82 12.77
N VAL A 10 -13.52 32.45 12.87
CA VAL A 10 -12.44 32.29 11.89
C VAL A 10 -11.95 30.84 11.87
N MET A 11 -11.72 30.22 13.03
CA MET A 11 -11.33 28.81 13.12
C MET A 11 -12.41 27.87 12.56
N LEU A 12 -13.69 28.19 12.75
CA LEU A 12 -14.80 27.43 12.18
C LEU A 12 -14.81 27.52 10.65
N ILE A 13 -14.67 28.72 10.08
CA ILE A 13 -14.59 28.91 8.62
C ILE A 13 -13.37 28.17 8.05
N TYR A 14 -12.21 28.29 8.70
CA TYR A 14 -11.01 27.57 8.31
C TYR A 14 -11.22 26.04 8.34
N LYS A 15 -11.80 25.51 9.42
CA LYS A 15 -12.09 24.08 9.56
C LYS A 15 -13.11 23.60 8.53
N CYS A 16 -14.18 24.36 8.30
CA CYS A 16 -15.21 24.00 7.32
C CYS A 16 -14.71 24.07 5.88
N GLY A 17 -13.79 24.97 5.55
CA GLY A 17 -13.20 25.06 4.21
C GLY A 17 -12.03 24.10 4.02
N VAL A 18 -10.94 24.32 4.75
CA VAL A 18 -9.67 23.62 4.54
C VAL A 18 -9.77 22.15 4.96
N SER A 19 -10.33 21.86 6.14
CA SER A 19 -10.43 20.47 6.58
C SER A 19 -11.39 19.66 5.71
N HIS A 20 -12.42 20.28 5.14
CA HIS A 20 -13.31 19.58 4.21
C HIS A 20 -12.58 19.15 2.93
N LEU A 21 -11.75 20.03 2.35
CA LEU A 21 -10.95 19.68 1.18
C LEU A 21 -9.97 18.54 1.50
N MET A 22 -9.30 18.62 2.65
CA MET A 22 -8.40 17.55 3.11
C MET A 22 -9.12 16.22 3.32
N ILE A 23 -10.34 16.21 3.87
CA ILE A 23 -11.12 14.98 4.06
C ILE A 23 -11.52 14.38 2.72
N VAL A 24 -11.99 15.18 1.78
CA VAL A 24 -12.43 14.70 0.45
C VAL A 24 -11.25 14.14 -0.32
N ASP A 25 -10.17 14.89 -0.44
CA ASP A 25 -8.99 14.46 -1.18
C ASP A 25 -8.30 13.28 -0.49
N GLY A 26 -8.22 13.32 0.84
CA GLY A 26 -7.63 12.26 1.62
C GLY A 26 -8.39 10.95 1.51
N SER A 27 -9.72 10.99 1.64
CA SER A 27 -10.58 9.81 1.46
C SER A 27 -10.48 9.26 0.04
N ARG A 28 -10.34 10.15 -0.95
CA ARG A 28 -10.10 9.79 -2.35
C ARG A 28 -8.76 9.09 -2.53
N ASN A 29 -7.67 9.56 -1.91
CA ASN A 29 -6.37 8.89 -1.99
C ASN A 29 -6.44 7.46 -1.45
N ILE A 30 -7.09 7.27 -0.29
CA ILE A 30 -7.27 5.94 0.30
C ILE A 30 -8.15 5.04 -0.57
N TYR A 31 -9.18 5.61 -1.19
CA TYR A 31 -10.01 4.88 -2.14
C TYR A 31 -9.22 4.43 -3.38
N GLU A 32 -8.35 5.28 -3.90
CA GLU A 32 -7.59 5.05 -5.13
C GLU A 32 -6.40 4.10 -4.94
N GLN A 33 -5.77 4.05 -3.76
CA GLN A 33 -4.69 3.10 -3.45
C GLN A 33 -5.18 1.86 -2.69
N GLN A 34 -5.49 1.98 -1.40
CA GLN A 34 -5.76 0.85 -0.50
C GLN A 34 -7.05 0.10 -0.90
N VAL A 35 -8.14 0.83 -1.17
CA VAL A 35 -9.41 0.18 -1.55
C VAL A 35 -9.34 -0.44 -2.95
N GLN A 36 -8.69 0.21 -3.92
CA GLN A 36 -8.48 -0.42 -5.24
C GLN A 36 -7.62 -1.69 -5.12
N SER A 37 -6.56 -1.65 -4.30
CA SER A 37 -5.70 -2.82 -4.06
C SER A 37 -6.50 -3.96 -3.43
N GLY A 38 -7.34 -3.69 -2.43
CA GLY A 38 -8.22 -4.70 -1.83
C GLY A 38 -9.22 -5.29 -2.83
N LYS A 39 -9.84 -4.46 -3.68
CA LYS A 39 -10.74 -4.94 -4.75
C LYS A 39 -10.01 -5.78 -5.80
N PHE A 40 -8.78 -5.40 -6.14
CA PHE A 40 -7.93 -6.16 -7.07
C PHE A 40 -7.58 -7.53 -6.49
N LEU A 41 -7.16 -7.58 -5.23
CA LEU A 41 -6.86 -8.82 -4.51
C LEU A 41 -8.09 -9.70 -4.40
N ASN A 42 -9.25 -9.15 -4.01
CA ASN A 42 -10.50 -9.92 -3.96
C ASN A 42 -10.84 -10.57 -5.32
N LYS A 43 -10.67 -9.83 -6.42
CA LYS A 43 -11.05 -10.33 -7.74
C LYS A 43 -10.14 -11.46 -8.25
N TYR A 44 -8.84 -11.37 -8.01
CA TYR A 44 -7.86 -12.24 -8.68
C TYR A 44 -7.01 -13.10 -7.74
N TYR A 45 -6.96 -12.77 -6.46
CA TYR A 45 -6.01 -13.30 -5.47
C TYR A 45 -6.66 -13.45 -4.08
N ASN A 46 -7.98 -13.72 -4.01
CA ASN A 46 -8.76 -13.55 -2.78
C ASN A 46 -8.18 -14.30 -1.57
N THR A 47 -7.60 -15.48 -1.78
CA THR A 47 -7.04 -16.31 -0.71
C THR A 47 -5.52 -16.45 -0.80
N SER A 48 -4.86 -15.61 -1.60
CA SER A 48 -3.41 -15.66 -1.79
C SER A 48 -2.65 -15.17 -0.56
N LYS A 49 -1.37 -15.54 -0.50
CA LYS A 49 -0.43 -15.02 0.49
C LYS A 49 0.22 -13.75 -0.05
N VAL A 50 -0.03 -12.62 0.60
CA VAL A 50 0.35 -11.29 0.10
C VAL A 50 1.23 -10.58 1.12
N VAL A 51 2.31 -9.96 0.64
CA VAL A 51 3.11 -9.03 1.45
C VAL A 51 2.63 -7.61 1.17
N ALA A 52 2.33 -6.81 2.19
CA ALA A 52 1.91 -5.43 1.97
C ALA A 52 2.30 -4.49 3.12
N ASN A 53 2.29 -3.19 2.83
CA ASN A 53 2.49 -2.12 3.81
C ASN A 53 1.22 -1.80 4.59
N ASP A 54 0.06 -2.07 3.98
CA ASP A 54 -1.25 -1.74 4.53
C ASP A 54 -1.87 -2.96 5.19
N ILE A 55 -2.45 -2.75 6.37
CA ILE A 55 -3.46 -3.62 6.95
C ILE A 55 -4.75 -2.82 7.03
N GLY A 56 -5.89 -3.45 6.75
CA GLY A 56 -7.17 -2.76 6.74
C GLY A 56 -7.93 -3.06 5.47
N ALA A 57 -8.06 -2.08 4.56
CA ALA A 57 -8.93 -2.21 3.39
C ALA A 57 -8.59 -3.46 2.56
N ILE A 58 -7.31 -3.80 2.40
CA ILE A 58 -6.91 -4.99 1.65
C ILE A 58 -7.42 -6.28 2.29
N CYS A 59 -7.41 -6.40 3.62
CA CYS A 59 -7.95 -7.55 4.36
C CYS A 59 -9.47 -7.48 4.57
N TYR A 60 -10.05 -6.27 4.53
CA TYR A 60 -11.50 -6.10 4.64
C TYR A 60 -12.20 -6.56 3.36
N TYR A 61 -11.60 -6.28 2.20
CA TYR A 61 -12.18 -6.65 0.91
C TYR A 61 -11.75 -8.02 0.41
N SER A 62 -10.76 -8.67 1.01
CA SER A 62 -10.26 -9.97 0.56
C SER A 62 -9.85 -10.89 1.71
N ASP A 63 -9.90 -12.20 1.47
CA ASP A 63 -9.55 -13.26 2.43
C ASP A 63 -8.05 -13.63 2.37
N ILE A 64 -7.19 -12.66 2.06
CA ILE A 64 -5.75 -12.89 1.88
C ILE A 64 -5.08 -13.28 3.20
N HIS A 65 -3.99 -14.02 3.10
CA HIS A 65 -3.06 -14.19 4.21
C HIS A 65 -1.97 -13.13 4.11
N LEU A 66 -2.04 -12.12 4.98
CA LEU A 66 -1.18 -10.94 4.92
C LEU A 66 0.11 -11.12 5.75
N LEU A 67 1.25 -10.80 5.14
CA LEU A 67 2.45 -10.34 5.85
C LEU A 67 2.49 -8.81 5.79
N ASP A 68 2.14 -8.18 6.91
CA ASP A 68 2.17 -6.73 7.09
C ASP A 68 3.60 -6.31 7.47
N ILE A 69 4.31 -5.65 6.54
CA ILE A 69 5.71 -5.28 6.74
C ILE A 69 5.91 -4.17 7.79
N ILE A 70 4.85 -3.44 8.16
CA ILE A 70 4.88 -2.49 9.27
C ILE A 70 4.74 -3.21 10.61
N GLY A 71 4.18 -4.43 10.62
CA GLY A 71 4.12 -5.26 11.82
C GLY A 71 3.00 -4.90 12.78
N LEU A 72 1.94 -4.23 12.32
CA LEU A 72 0.69 -4.10 13.08
C LEU A 72 -0.06 -5.45 13.13
N GLY A 73 -0.01 -6.21 12.04
CA GLY A 73 -0.67 -7.52 11.89
C GLY A 73 0.26 -8.74 11.88
N SER A 74 1.58 -8.55 11.85
CA SER A 74 2.55 -9.64 11.68
C SER A 74 3.65 -9.58 12.73
N LYS A 75 3.62 -10.52 13.68
CA LYS A 75 4.60 -10.61 14.77
C LYS A 75 6.03 -10.84 14.26
N GLU A 76 6.16 -11.44 13.09
CA GLU A 76 7.43 -11.73 12.44
C GLU A 76 8.19 -10.44 12.07
N MET A 77 7.47 -9.31 11.97
CA MET A 77 8.05 -8.00 11.68
C MET A 77 8.48 -7.21 12.91
N ILE A 78 8.18 -7.67 14.13
CA ILE A 78 8.57 -7.01 15.39
C ILE A 78 10.08 -6.71 15.46
N PRO A 79 11.02 -7.61 15.05
CA PRO A 79 12.45 -7.32 15.08
C PRO A 79 12.89 -6.18 14.13
N PHE A 80 12.04 -5.81 13.18
CA PHE A 80 12.30 -4.80 12.15
C PHE A 80 11.52 -3.50 12.38
N ASN A 81 10.44 -3.52 13.17
CA ASN A 81 9.64 -2.35 13.52
C ASN A 81 10.20 -1.61 14.76
N GLN A 82 11.48 -1.23 14.71
CA GLN A 82 12.12 -0.43 15.76
C GLN A 82 12.20 1.04 15.33
N SER A 83 11.80 1.95 16.21
CA SER A 83 11.81 3.39 15.91
C SER A 83 13.18 3.86 15.40
N GLY A 84 13.19 4.51 14.23
CA GLY A 84 14.40 5.06 13.60
C GLY A 84 15.30 4.05 12.89
N LYS A 85 14.88 2.78 12.79
CA LYS A 85 15.62 1.75 12.05
C LYS A 85 15.07 1.63 10.63
N GLU A 86 15.94 1.86 9.65
CA GLU A 86 15.63 1.60 8.25
C GLU A 86 15.71 0.11 7.93
N PHE A 87 15.02 -0.33 6.88
CA PHE A 87 15.18 -1.68 6.36
C PHE A 87 16.60 -1.84 5.80
N ASP A 88 17.29 -2.87 6.26
CA ASP A 88 18.70 -3.15 5.97
C ASP A 88 18.86 -4.52 5.26
N GLN A 89 20.10 -4.95 5.05
CA GLN A 89 20.37 -6.26 4.45
C GLN A 89 19.79 -7.43 5.27
N LYS A 90 19.66 -7.29 6.60
CA LYS A 90 19.06 -8.36 7.44
C LYS A 90 17.57 -8.46 7.16
N PHE A 91 16.90 -7.34 6.98
CA PHE A 91 15.51 -7.29 6.54
C PHE A 91 15.34 -7.93 5.16
N GLU A 92 16.18 -7.57 4.17
CA GLU A 92 16.14 -8.16 2.82
C GLU A 92 16.27 -9.69 2.88
N ASN A 93 17.26 -10.20 3.62
CA ASN A 93 17.51 -11.62 3.76
C ASN A 93 16.32 -12.33 4.43
N PHE A 94 15.82 -11.76 5.53
CA PHE A 94 14.64 -12.28 6.23
C PHE A 94 13.44 -12.37 5.29
N LEU A 95 13.13 -11.28 4.57
CA LEU A 95 11.95 -11.22 3.73
C LEU A 95 12.08 -12.15 2.52
N THR A 96 13.28 -12.28 1.96
CA THR A 96 13.60 -13.26 0.91
C THR A 96 13.29 -14.67 1.39
N ASP A 97 13.89 -15.10 2.50
CA ASP A 97 13.75 -16.47 3.01
C ASP A 97 12.34 -16.76 3.49
N TYR A 98 11.74 -15.81 4.23
CA TYR A 98 10.41 -15.97 4.80
C TYR A 98 9.34 -16.03 3.72
N SER A 99 9.42 -15.18 2.69
CA SER A 99 8.45 -15.17 1.60
C SER A 99 8.49 -16.46 0.78
N ILE A 100 9.68 -17.01 0.52
CA ILE A 100 9.86 -18.30 -0.16
C ILE A 100 9.35 -19.44 0.71
N LYS A 101 9.84 -19.55 1.95
CA LYS A 101 9.50 -20.66 2.86
C LYS A 101 8.00 -20.78 3.11
N ASN A 102 7.30 -19.64 3.15
CA ASN A 102 5.87 -19.60 3.42
C ASN A 102 5.01 -19.53 2.16
N ASN A 103 5.60 -19.58 0.96
CA ASN A 103 4.92 -19.55 -0.33
C ASN A 103 4.09 -18.27 -0.56
N TYR A 104 4.67 -17.10 -0.36
CA TYR A 104 4.04 -15.83 -0.71
C TYR A 104 3.98 -15.64 -2.22
N ASP A 105 2.86 -15.10 -2.71
CA ASP A 105 2.55 -15.00 -4.13
C ASP A 105 2.97 -13.66 -4.73
N LEU A 106 2.55 -12.57 -4.09
CA LEU A 106 2.79 -11.21 -4.56
C LEU A 106 3.00 -10.23 -3.41
N ALA A 107 3.55 -9.06 -3.73
CA ALA A 107 3.62 -7.94 -2.82
C ALA A 107 2.94 -6.69 -3.42
N ILE A 108 2.31 -5.88 -2.57
CA ILE A 108 1.82 -4.53 -2.92
C ILE A 108 2.38 -3.57 -1.88
N VAL A 109 3.42 -2.82 -2.27
CA VAL A 109 4.27 -2.11 -1.30
C VAL A 109 4.69 -0.72 -1.75
N TYR A 110 5.07 0.13 -0.79
CA TYR A 110 5.88 1.32 -1.05
C TYR A 110 7.34 0.90 -1.16
N GLU A 111 7.91 0.97 -2.37
CA GLU A 111 9.28 0.52 -2.64
C GLU A 111 10.32 1.34 -1.89
N GLU A 112 10.07 2.64 -1.73
CA GLU A 112 10.95 3.57 -1.04
C GLU A 112 11.15 3.20 0.43
N TRP A 113 10.17 2.54 1.05
CA TRP A 113 10.29 2.11 2.45
C TRP A 113 11.34 1.02 2.64
N PHE A 114 11.79 0.39 1.56
CA PHE A 114 12.84 -0.62 1.60
C PHE A 114 14.24 -0.03 1.59
N SER A 115 14.45 1.27 1.40
CA SER A 115 15.80 1.86 1.32
C SER A 115 16.74 1.10 0.36
N GLY A 116 16.20 0.54 -0.74
CA GLY A 116 16.95 -0.27 -1.71
C GLY A 116 17.07 -1.77 -1.38
N HIS A 117 16.50 -2.22 -0.27
CA HIS A 117 16.53 -3.61 0.23
C HIS A 117 15.28 -4.44 -0.12
N VAL A 118 14.71 -4.21 -1.30
CA VAL A 118 13.67 -5.11 -1.84
C VAL A 118 14.31 -6.45 -2.20
N PRO A 119 13.74 -7.60 -1.80
CA PRO A 119 14.26 -8.91 -2.15
C PRO A 119 14.52 -9.08 -3.66
N LYS A 120 15.74 -9.45 -4.04
CA LYS A 120 16.18 -9.54 -5.45
C LYS A 120 15.43 -10.59 -6.27
N ASN A 121 14.81 -11.57 -5.62
CA ASN A 121 13.98 -12.58 -6.27
C ASN A 121 12.58 -12.08 -6.61
N TRP A 122 12.16 -10.93 -6.08
CA TRP A 122 10.88 -10.33 -6.42
C TRP A 122 10.97 -9.66 -7.80
N ARG A 123 9.98 -9.92 -8.64
CA ARG A 123 9.91 -9.32 -9.98
C ARG A 123 8.89 -8.21 -10.00
N LYS A 124 9.33 -6.98 -10.26
CA LYS A 124 8.44 -5.82 -10.41
C LYS A 124 7.46 -6.06 -11.56
N VAL A 125 6.17 -5.86 -11.32
CA VAL A 125 5.09 -6.08 -12.31
C VAL A 125 4.48 -4.77 -12.75
N ALA A 126 4.14 -3.90 -11.80
CA ALA A 126 3.47 -2.65 -12.11
C ALA A 126 3.69 -1.60 -11.02
N VAL A 127 3.53 -0.33 -11.40
CA VAL A 127 3.45 0.82 -10.50
C VAL A 127 2.06 1.42 -10.65
N LEU A 128 1.35 1.58 -9.53
CA LEU A 128 0.03 2.20 -9.45
C LEU A 128 0.20 3.57 -8.81
N LYS A 129 0.05 4.64 -9.59
CA LYS A 129 0.23 6.02 -9.14
C LYS A 129 -1.11 6.75 -9.05
N ILE A 130 -1.30 7.52 -7.99
CA ILE A 130 -2.45 8.42 -7.81
C ILE A 130 -1.99 9.88 -7.97
N ASN A 131 -2.96 10.77 -8.17
CA ASN A 131 -2.72 12.20 -8.26
C ASN A 131 -3.18 12.90 -6.98
N ASN A 132 -2.61 14.08 -6.70
CA ASN A 132 -2.98 14.92 -5.55
C ASN A 132 -2.98 14.15 -4.23
N ASN A 133 -1.85 13.51 -3.91
CA ASN A 133 -1.72 12.74 -2.69
C ASN A 133 -1.56 13.66 -1.46
N ASN A 134 -2.61 13.73 -0.66
CA ASN A 134 -2.67 14.51 0.57
C ASN A 134 -2.60 13.65 1.84
N ASN A 135 -3.03 12.38 1.78
CA ASN A 135 -3.10 11.50 2.96
C ASN A 135 -2.47 10.12 2.81
N ALA A 136 -2.38 9.53 1.61
CA ALA A 136 -1.68 8.26 1.48
C ALA A 136 -0.18 8.48 1.72
N ALA A 137 0.54 7.47 2.18
CA ALA A 137 1.91 7.69 2.62
C ALA A 137 2.85 8.11 1.48
N LEU A 138 2.71 7.50 0.30
CA LEU A 138 3.31 7.94 -0.95
C LEU A 138 2.25 8.02 -2.04
N ASP A 139 2.57 8.67 -3.15
CA ASP A 139 1.66 8.85 -4.29
C ASP A 139 1.54 7.60 -5.17
N HIS A 140 2.28 6.52 -4.89
CA HIS A 140 2.21 5.30 -5.67
C HIS A 140 2.53 4.05 -4.84
N VAL A 141 2.02 2.90 -5.29
CA VAL A 141 2.40 1.57 -4.78
C VAL A 141 2.94 0.72 -5.91
N VAL A 142 3.82 -0.21 -5.59
CA VAL A 142 4.44 -1.12 -6.54
C VAL A 142 3.94 -2.53 -6.30
N ILE A 143 3.49 -3.18 -7.38
CA ILE A 143 3.12 -4.60 -7.38
C ILE A 143 4.33 -5.42 -7.80
N TYR A 144 4.68 -6.39 -6.96
CA TYR A 144 5.74 -7.36 -7.20
C TYR A 144 5.18 -8.78 -7.27
N SER A 145 5.72 -9.59 -8.17
CA SER A 145 5.56 -11.05 -8.14
C SER A 145 6.65 -11.65 -7.27
N ILE A 146 6.25 -12.35 -6.21
CA ILE A 146 7.17 -13.13 -5.35
C ILE A 146 7.28 -14.55 -5.92
N ASN A 147 6.13 -15.15 -6.22
CA ASN A 147 6.05 -16.45 -6.86
C ASN A 147 6.27 -16.28 -8.38
N PRO A 148 7.36 -16.80 -8.96
CA PRO A 148 7.66 -16.60 -10.39
C PRO A 148 6.62 -17.23 -11.31
N LYS A 149 5.88 -18.25 -10.83
CA LYS A 149 4.86 -18.95 -11.62
C LYS A 149 3.68 -18.05 -11.99
N ILE A 150 3.37 -17.05 -11.16
CA ILE A 150 2.23 -16.16 -11.40
C ILE A 150 2.61 -14.88 -12.14
N TYR A 151 3.89 -14.61 -12.42
CA TYR A 151 4.36 -13.32 -12.94
C TYR A 151 3.59 -12.85 -14.18
N ASN A 152 3.46 -13.70 -15.21
CA ASN A 152 2.75 -13.35 -16.44
C ASN A 152 1.24 -13.18 -16.21
N GLN A 153 0.64 -14.03 -15.36
CA GLN A 153 -0.76 -13.93 -15.00
C GLN A 153 -1.03 -12.65 -14.21
N LEU A 154 -0.17 -12.29 -13.27
CA LEU A 154 -0.26 -11.07 -12.46
C LEU A 154 -0.17 -9.83 -13.34
N LYS A 155 0.78 -9.80 -14.29
CA LYS A 155 0.88 -8.73 -15.29
C LYS A 155 -0.41 -8.57 -16.09
N ASN A 156 -1.01 -9.67 -16.54
CA ASN A 156 -2.29 -9.64 -17.27
C ASN A 156 -3.47 -9.24 -16.38
N ASN A 157 -3.52 -9.71 -15.14
CA ASN A 157 -4.57 -9.36 -14.18
C ASN A 157 -4.54 -7.86 -13.86
N VAL A 158 -3.35 -7.27 -13.68
CA VAL A 158 -3.22 -5.82 -13.47
C VAL A 158 -3.72 -5.05 -14.69
N LYS A 159 -3.39 -5.48 -15.92
CA LYS A 159 -3.91 -4.85 -17.15
C LYS A 159 -5.44 -4.95 -17.27
N ASN A 160 -5.99 -6.10 -16.91
CA ASN A 160 -7.42 -6.41 -17.09
C ASN A 160 -8.30 -5.95 -15.92
N PHE A 161 -7.70 -5.44 -14.84
CA PHE A 161 -8.47 -4.89 -13.72
C PHE A 161 -9.04 -3.52 -14.10
N HIS A 162 -10.30 -3.28 -13.75
CA HIS A 162 -10.94 -1.99 -13.95
C HIS A 162 -10.56 -1.05 -12.81
N TRP A 163 -9.35 -0.50 -12.89
CA TRP A 163 -8.87 0.50 -11.94
C TRP A 163 -9.75 1.76 -11.98
N ASN A 164 -9.82 2.46 -10.85
CA ASN A 164 -10.38 3.80 -10.85
C ASN A 164 -9.63 4.68 -11.87
N ARG A 165 -10.38 5.49 -12.63
CA ARG A 165 -9.85 6.37 -13.69
C ARG A 165 -8.69 7.29 -13.27
N ASN A 166 -8.55 7.56 -11.97
CA ASN A 166 -7.51 8.43 -11.43
C ASN A 166 -6.23 7.69 -11.05
N VAL A 167 -6.25 6.35 -11.10
CA VAL A 167 -5.08 5.50 -10.87
C VAL A 167 -4.37 5.30 -12.20
N GLN A 168 -3.16 5.83 -12.30
CA GLN A 168 -2.26 5.62 -13.43
C GLN A 168 -1.53 4.30 -13.24
N VAL A 169 -1.73 3.38 -14.19
CA VAL A 169 -1.17 2.03 -14.13
C VAL A 169 -0.02 1.92 -15.12
N SER A 170 1.19 1.74 -14.62
CA SER A 170 2.39 1.55 -15.42
C SER A 170 2.86 0.10 -15.29
N ILE A 171 2.73 -0.69 -16.35
CA ILE A 171 3.20 -2.08 -16.38
C ILE A 171 4.70 -2.09 -16.69
N ILE A 172 5.47 -2.91 -15.96
CA ILE A 172 6.89 -3.11 -16.21
C ILE A 172 7.08 -4.23 -17.23
N GLU A 173 7.85 -3.95 -18.29
CA GLU A 173 8.15 -4.91 -19.35
C GLU A 173 9.11 -6.02 -18.93
#